data_AF-A0A847S399-F1
#
_entry.id   AF-A0A847S399-F1
#
_cell.length_a   1.000
_cell.length_b   1.000
_cell.length_c   1.000
_cell.angle_alpha   90.00
_cell.angle_beta   90.00
_cell.angle_gamma   90.00
#
_symmetry.space_group_name_H-M   'P 1'
#
loop_
_entity.id
_entity.type
_entity.pdbx_description
1 polymer ?
#
loop_
_entity_poly.entity_id
_entity_poly.type
_entity_poly.pdbx_seq_one_letter_code
_entity_poly.pdbx_strand_id
1 'polypeptide(L)'
;MSEYIQQTVKAISLTITDKELSSIKPSSDLFTIMRVEKIKKDTLFFLLSFSKNSTEDYQVDSYHAILKLPIDLPNMNFGSVSVSKLEKLLQEIDWNDKCFEKSGNFLSAEFKKKKFHLFEAVNSVFEMEKMEYPANVISIALQVKYWFNTAFGKTVCGEFRLLSHAGLFYPIQVFSHLSRFPTIFEAHAFMKLELKIKGFRQPSF
;
A
#
# COMPACT_ATOMS: atom_id res chain seq x y z
N MET A 1 6.24 9.75 -24.47
CA MET A 1 5.84 9.41 -23.08
C MET A 1 5.15 8.05 -22.99
N SER A 2 3.95 7.88 -23.56
CA SER A 2 3.16 6.63 -23.39
C SER A 2 3.90 5.35 -23.86
N GLU A 3 4.52 5.38 -25.04
CA GLU A 3 5.07 4.16 -25.65
C GLU A 3 6.27 3.57 -24.87
N TYR A 4 7.23 4.40 -24.44
CA TYR A 4 8.36 3.92 -23.63
C TYR A 4 7.91 3.37 -22.28
N ILE A 5 6.98 4.06 -21.60
CA ILE A 5 6.43 3.59 -20.32
C ILE A 5 5.75 2.24 -20.54
N GLN A 6 4.94 2.09 -21.59
CA GLN A 6 4.29 0.84 -21.95
C GLN A 6 5.31 -0.26 -22.27
N GLN A 7 6.38 0.03 -23.02
CA GLN A 7 7.43 -0.94 -23.34
C GLN A 7 8.18 -1.42 -22.07
N THR A 8 8.55 -0.49 -21.18
CA THR A 8 9.27 -0.82 -19.96
C THR A 8 8.42 -1.64 -18.99
N VAL A 9 7.15 -1.26 -18.86
CA VAL A 9 6.16 -1.95 -18.02
C VAL A 9 5.85 -3.33 -18.59
N LYS A 10 5.75 -3.46 -19.92
CA LYS A 10 5.63 -4.75 -20.59
C LYS A 10 6.87 -5.63 -20.39
N ALA A 11 8.07 -5.04 -20.40
CA ALA A 11 9.32 -5.78 -20.19
C ALA A 11 9.41 -6.42 -18.79
N ILE A 12 8.78 -5.81 -17.78
CA ILE A 12 8.64 -6.39 -16.44
C ILE A 12 7.36 -7.23 -16.26
N SER A 13 6.62 -7.48 -17.34
CA SER A 13 5.35 -8.23 -17.36
C SER A 13 4.20 -7.59 -16.60
N LEU A 14 4.14 -6.26 -16.60
CA LEU A 14 3.00 -5.48 -16.13
C LEU A 14 2.20 -4.91 -17.31
N THR A 15 0.96 -4.51 -17.04
CA THR A 15 0.11 -3.77 -17.98
C THR A 15 -0.36 -2.49 -17.30
N ILE A 16 -0.21 -1.35 -17.99
CA ILE A 16 -0.78 -0.06 -17.56
C ILE A 16 -1.86 0.36 -18.56
N THR A 17 -2.96 0.88 -18.05
CA THR A 17 -4.06 1.39 -18.85
C THR A 17 -3.80 2.83 -19.33
N ASP A 18 -4.38 3.22 -20.47
CA ASP A 18 -4.28 4.59 -20.97
C ASP A 18 -4.83 5.63 -19.97
N LYS A 19 -5.82 5.23 -19.16
CA LYS A 19 -6.36 6.06 -18.08
C LYS A 19 -5.30 6.36 -17.01
N GLU A 20 -4.55 5.35 -16.56
CA GLU A 20 -3.45 5.54 -15.61
C GLU A 20 -2.36 6.44 -16.18
N LEU A 21 -2.00 6.26 -17.46
CA LEU A 21 -1.03 7.14 -18.14
C LEU A 21 -1.54 8.58 -18.25
N SER A 22 -2.82 8.78 -18.56
CA SER A 22 -3.41 10.12 -18.71
C SER A 22 -3.51 10.91 -17.41
N SER A 23 -3.47 10.23 -16.26
CA SER A 23 -3.47 10.86 -14.94
C SER A 23 -2.10 11.38 -14.49
N ILE A 24 -1.02 10.97 -15.17
CA ILE A 24 0.33 11.43 -14.87
C ILE A 24 0.44 12.87 -15.38
N LYS A 25 0.66 13.82 -14.46
CA LYS A 25 0.82 15.22 -14.84
C LYS A 25 2.17 15.37 -15.56
N PRO A 26 2.20 15.85 -16.82
CA PRO A 26 3.44 15.98 -17.61
C PRO A 26 4.48 16.95 -17.02
N SER A 27 4.12 17.71 -15.99
CA SER A 27 4.95 18.75 -15.39
C SER A 27 5.88 18.26 -14.29
N SER A 28 5.84 16.97 -13.90
CA SER A 28 6.78 16.45 -12.90
C SER A 28 7.92 15.68 -13.57
N ASP A 29 9.15 16.07 -13.23
CA ASP A 29 10.36 15.37 -13.65
C ASP A 29 10.47 13.98 -13.01
N LEU A 30 9.65 13.72 -11.98
CA LEU A 30 9.54 12.46 -11.26
C LEU A 30 8.08 12.07 -11.10
N PHE A 31 7.74 10.81 -11.32
CA PHE A 31 6.44 10.27 -10.92
C PHE A 31 6.55 8.80 -10.52
N THR A 32 5.54 8.30 -9.80
CA THR A 32 5.47 6.89 -9.42
C THR A 32 4.16 6.26 -9.86
N ILE A 33 4.20 4.96 -10.17
CA ILE A 33 3.03 4.15 -10.47
C ILE A 33 3.04 2.96 -9.50
N MET A 34 1.97 2.81 -8.72
CA MET A 34 1.77 1.63 -7.89
C MET A 34 0.86 0.62 -8.61
N ARG A 35 1.28 -0.64 -8.62
CA ARG A 35 0.53 -1.79 -9.15
C ARG A 35 0.40 -2.87 -8.10
N VAL A 36 -0.69 -3.61 -8.17
CA VAL A 36 -0.91 -4.80 -7.34
C VAL A 36 -1.02 -6.00 -8.24
N GLU A 37 -0.24 -7.03 -7.96
CA GLU A 37 -0.31 -8.29 -8.67
C GLU A 37 -0.52 -9.43 -7.69
N LYS A 38 -1.33 -10.41 -8.11
CA LYS A 38 -1.51 -11.66 -7.39
C LYS A 38 -0.72 -12.75 -8.11
N ILE A 39 0.30 -13.27 -7.45
CA ILE A 39 1.11 -14.37 -7.97
C ILE A 39 0.87 -15.58 -7.07
N LYS A 40 0.11 -16.56 -7.61
CA LYS A 40 -0.42 -17.69 -6.83
C LYS A 40 -1.29 -17.19 -5.67
N LYS A 41 -0.87 -17.44 -4.42
CA LYS A 41 -1.56 -17.00 -3.20
C LYS A 41 -0.99 -15.69 -2.62
N ASP A 42 0.13 -15.23 -3.14
CA ASP A 42 0.84 -14.06 -2.62
C ASP A 42 0.33 -12.79 -3.32
N THR A 43 0.25 -11.69 -2.57
CA THR A 43 -0.07 -10.37 -3.11
C THR A 43 1.20 -9.52 -3.07
N LEU A 44 1.58 -8.96 -4.21
CA LEU A 44 2.73 -8.08 -4.34
C LEU A 44 2.27 -6.69 -4.75
N PHE A 45 2.83 -5.68 -4.09
CA PHE A 45 2.74 -4.30 -4.54
C PHE A 45 4.04 -3.93 -5.24
N PHE A 46 3.91 -3.29 -6.39
CA PHE A 46 5.00 -2.82 -7.19
C PHE A 46 4.92 -1.31 -7.31
N LEU A 47 5.93 -0.60 -6.79
CA LEU A 47 6.07 0.84 -6.97
C LEU A 47 7.17 1.10 -7.99
N LEU A 48 6.78 1.60 -9.15
CA LEU A 48 7.68 1.95 -10.24
C LEU A 48 7.94 3.44 -10.17
N SER A 49 9.20 3.84 -10.02
CA SER A 49 9.60 5.25 -10.03
C SER A 49 10.20 5.59 -11.38
N PHE A 50 9.74 6.70 -11.94
CA PHE A 50 10.20 7.21 -13.22
C PHE A 50 10.82 8.59 -13.06
N SER A 51 11.92 8.85 -13.77
CA SER A 51 12.48 10.18 -13.96
C SER A 51 12.63 10.49 -15.44
N LYS A 52 12.74 11.79 -15.75
CA LYS A 52 13.26 12.21 -17.05
C LYS A 52 14.77 12.06 -17.11
N ASN A 53 15.25 11.49 -18.21
CA ASN A 53 16.67 11.46 -18.55
C ASN A 53 17.10 12.79 -19.23
N SER A 54 18.37 12.88 -19.64
CA SER A 54 18.92 14.05 -20.34
C SER A 54 18.31 14.31 -21.73
N THR A 55 17.55 13.37 -22.29
CA THR A 55 16.85 13.52 -23.57
C THR A 55 15.37 13.87 -23.40
N GLU A 56 14.95 14.23 -22.18
CA GLU A 56 13.54 14.49 -21.80
C GLU A 56 12.61 13.28 -21.93
N ASP A 57 13.17 12.08 -22.12
CA ASP A 57 12.42 10.83 -22.10
C ASP A 57 12.31 10.30 -20.67
N TYR A 58 11.16 9.74 -20.33
CA TYR A 58 10.99 9.08 -19.03
C TYR A 58 11.65 7.71 -19.06
N GLN A 59 12.40 7.39 -18.01
CA GLN A 59 12.97 6.07 -17.75
C GLN A 59 12.55 5.56 -16.37
N VAL A 60 12.55 4.24 -16.17
CA VAL A 60 12.36 3.68 -14.82
C VAL A 60 13.68 3.77 -14.06
N ASP A 61 13.67 4.48 -12.93
CA ASP A 61 14.85 4.58 -12.05
C ASP A 61 14.92 3.42 -11.09
N SER A 62 13.77 3.08 -10.50
CA SER A 62 13.66 2.05 -9.49
C SER A 62 12.32 1.34 -9.56
N TYR A 63 12.36 0.11 -9.09
CA TYR A 63 11.24 -0.79 -8.98
C TYR A 63 11.26 -1.40 -7.58
N HIS A 64 10.27 -1.06 -6.76
CA HIS A 64 10.14 -1.58 -5.41
C HIS A 64 9.08 -2.69 -5.42
N ALA A 65 9.46 -3.89 -4.99
CA ALA A 65 8.55 -5.00 -4.77
C ALA A 65 8.27 -5.16 -3.27
N ILE A 66 7.00 -5.18 -2.90
CA ILE A 66 6.53 -5.29 -1.51
C ILE A 66 5.63 -6.51 -1.42
N LEU A 67 6.05 -7.51 -0.66
CA LEU A 67 5.31 -8.77 -0.54
C LEU A 67 4.40 -8.72 0.70
N LYS A 68 3.09 -8.73 0.48
CA LYS A 68 2.11 -8.74 1.56
C LYS A 68 2.21 -10.04 2.34
N LEU A 69 2.56 -9.94 3.62
CA LEU A 69 2.50 -11.05 4.57
C LEU A 69 1.27 -10.90 5.48
N PRO A 70 0.75 -11.98 6.05
CA PRO A 70 -0.22 -11.88 7.15
C PRO A 70 0.35 -11.01 8.27
N ILE A 71 -0.51 -10.21 8.90
CA ILE A 71 -0.20 -9.46 10.13
C ILE A 71 -1.09 -10.07 11.20
N ASP A 72 -0.49 -10.75 12.15
CA ASP A 72 -1.19 -11.34 13.29
C ASP A 72 -1.23 -10.32 14.43
N LEU A 73 -2.43 -9.90 14.83
CA LEU A 73 -2.61 -8.90 15.87
C LEU A 73 -2.90 -9.57 17.21
N PRO A 74 -2.35 -9.04 18.31
CA PRO A 74 -2.57 -9.64 19.62
C PRO A 74 -4.00 -9.36 20.10
N ASN A 75 -4.57 -10.30 20.86
CA ASN A 75 -5.86 -10.08 21.52
C ASN A 75 -5.65 -9.27 22.81
N MET A 76 -5.54 -7.95 22.67
CA MET A 76 -5.32 -7.00 23.76
C MET A 76 -6.42 -5.94 23.83
N ASN A 77 -6.49 -5.24 24.97
CA ASN A 77 -7.36 -4.08 25.18
C ASN A 77 -6.52 -2.86 25.54
N PHE A 78 -6.86 -1.71 24.97
CA PHE A 78 -6.25 -0.42 25.29
C PHE A 78 -7.37 0.55 25.69
N GLY A 79 -7.51 0.78 26.99
CA GLY A 79 -8.69 1.44 27.55
C GLY A 79 -9.97 0.66 27.22
N SER A 80 -10.91 1.28 26.51
CA SER A 80 -12.15 0.66 26.07
C SER A 80 -12.03 -0.05 24.71
N VAL A 81 -10.91 0.08 24.00
CA VAL A 81 -10.73 -0.48 22.66
C VAL A 81 -10.20 -1.90 22.76
N SER A 82 -10.97 -2.86 22.25
CA SER A 82 -10.54 -4.25 22.12
C SER A 82 -10.03 -4.50 20.70
N VAL A 83 -8.77 -4.90 20.56
CA VAL A 83 -8.12 -5.11 19.25
C VAL A 83 -8.86 -6.14 18.42
N SER A 84 -9.27 -7.26 19.02
CA SER A 84 -10.00 -8.32 18.31
C SER A 84 -11.40 -7.91 17.87
N LYS A 85 -12.10 -7.07 18.65
CA LYS A 85 -13.39 -6.50 18.22
C LYS A 85 -13.20 -5.49 17.10
N LEU A 86 -12.20 -4.62 17.23
CA LEU A 86 -11.88 -3.61 16.22
C LEU A 86 -11.48 -4.27 14.89
N GLU A 87 -10.64 -5.31 14.94
CA GLU A 87 -10.22 -6.07 13.76
C GLU A 87 -11.41 -6.69 13.02
N LYS A 88 -12.37 -7.28 13.75
CA LYS A 88 -13.61 -7.81 13.17
C LYS A 88 -14.40 -6.73 12.45
N LEU A 89 -14.59 -5.57 13.08
CA LEU A 89 -15.27 -4.43 12.46
C LEU A 89 -14.56 -3.97 11.17
N LEU A 90 -13.23 -3.88 11.20
CA LEU A 90 -12.44 -3.47 10.04
C LEU A 90 -12.48 -4.49 8.89
N GLN A 91 -12.64 -5.78 9.19
CA GLN A 91 -12.76 -6.83 8.20
C GLN A 91 -14.10 -6.81 7.44
N GLU A 92 -15.16 -6.32 8.07
CA GLU A 92 -16.50 -6.23 7.46
C GLU A 92 -16.65 -5.07 6.46
N ILE A 93 -15.67 -4.16 6.42
CA ILE A 93 -15.69 -2.96 5.58
C ILE A 93 -15.08 -3.26 4.20
N ASP A 94 -15.83 -2.95 3.14
CA ASP A 94 -15.28 -2.88 1.79
C ASP A 94 -14.51 -1.58 1.58
N TRP A 95 -13.21 -1.61 1.82
CA TRP A 95 -12.31 -0.46 1.70
C TRP A 95 -12.10 0.05 0.26
N ASN A 96 -12.58 -0.70 -0.74
CA ASN A 96 -12.51 -0.32 -2.15
C ASN A 96 -13.84 0.23 -2.69
N ASP A 97 -14.83 0.45 -1.80
CA ASP A 97 -16.08 1.10 -2.17
C ASP A 97 -15.80 2.47 -2.81
N LYS A 98 -16.43 2.72 -3.96
CA LYS A 98 -16.30 3.97 -4.74
C LYS A 98 -16.67 5.22 -3.93
N CYS A 99 -17.43 5.08 -2.85
CA CYS A 99 -17.72 6.18 -1.94
C CYS A 99 -16.44 6.83 -1.36
N PHE A 100 -15.34 6.10 -1.27
CA PHE A 100 -14.05 6.61 -0.81
C PHE A 100 -13.23 7.31 -1.89
N GLU A 101 -13.54 7.13 -3.17
CA GLU A 101 -12.80 7.77 -4.29
C GLU A 101 -13.12 9.26 -4.43
N LYS A 102 -14.29 9.71 -3.93
CA LYS A 102 -14.72 11.11 -4.01
C LYS A 102 -14.29 11.86 -2.74
N SER A 103 -13.18 12.59 -2.84
CA SER A 103 -12.70 13.51 -1.80
C SER A 103 -13.83 14.44 -1.33
N GLY A 104 -14.13 14.43 -0.02
CA GLY A 104 -15.11 15.32 0.61
C GLY A 104 -16.41 14.66 1.11
N ASN A 105 -16.79 13.49 0.59
CA ASN A 105 -18.03 12.83 1.03
C ASN A 105 -17.92 12.04 2.34
N PHE A 106 -16.71 11.56 2.68
CA PHE A 106 -16.47 10.75 3.87
C PHE A 106 -16.76 11.49 5.19
N LEU A 107 -16.58 12.82 5.22
CA LEU A 107 -16.85 13.65 6.40
C LEU A 107 -18.28 14.22 6.44
N SER A 108 -19.09 13.96 5.41
CA SER A 108 -20.46 14.45 5.34
C SER A 108 -21.31 13.85 6.48
N ALA A 109 -22.24 14.64 7.00
CA ALA A 109 -23.14 14.19 8.06
C ALA A 109 -24.01 12.99 7.62
N GLU A 110 -24.32 12.89 6.32
CA GLU A 110 -25.09 11.79 5.76
C GLU A 110 -24.29 10.48 5.72
N PHE A 111 -23.02 10.54 5.33
CA PHE A 111 -22.13 9.39 5.36
C PHE A 111 -21.89 8.91 6.79
N LYS A 112 -21.66 9.83 7.73
CA LYS A 112 -21.50 9.52 9.16
C LYS A 112 -22.73 8.82 9.76
N LYS A 113 -23.94 9.22 9.37
CA LYS A 113 -25.19 8.57 9.82
C LYS A 113 -25.39 7.18 9.22
N LYS A 114 -25.11 6.99 7.93
CA LYS A 114 -25.28 5.71 7.22
C LYS A 114 -24.17 4.69 7.54
N LYS A 115 -23.00 5.15 7.96
CA LYS A 115 -21.80 4.33 8.22
C LYS A 115 -21.22 4.62 9.62
N PHE A 116 -22.07 4.71 10.64
CA PHE A 116 -21.66 5.00 12.01
C PHE A 116 -20.56 4.05 12.52
N HIS A 117 -20.73 2.75 12.32
CA HIS A 117 -19.75 1.74 12.74
C HIS A 117 -18.38 1.85 12.04
N LEU A 118 -18.35 2.34 10.79
CA LEU A 118 -17.11 2.65 10.09
C LEU A 118 -16.37 3.81 10.76
N PHE A 119 -17.10 4.87 11.10
CA PHE A 119 -16.51 6.04 11.77
C PHE A 119 -16.00 5.68 13.17
N GLU A 120 -16.74 4.86 13.92
CA GLU A 120 -16.32 4.36 15.23
C GLU A 120 -15.04 3.50 15.12
N ALA A 121 -14.98 2.58 14.15
CA ALA A 121 -13.79 1.76 13.93
C ALA A 121 -12.57 2.61 13.54
N VAL A 122 -12.73 3.53 12.58
CA VAL A 122 -11.65 4.43 12.13
C VAL A 122 -11.16 5.32 13.26
N ASN A 123 -12.06 5.92 14.05
CA ASN A 123 -11.67 6.72 15.21
C ASN A 123 -10.92 5.88 16.24
N SER A 124 -11.36 4.65 16.51
CA SER A 124 -10.68 3.77 17.46
C SER A 124 -9.24 3.50 17.04
N VAL A 125 -8.99 3.29 15.74
CA VAL A 125 -7.62 3.15 15.20
C VAL A 125 -6.80 4.41 15.43
N PHE A 126 -7.35 5.61 15.17
CA PHE A 126 -6.63 6.87 15.38
C PHE A 126 -6.42 7.23 16.85
N GLU A 127 -7.35 6.88 17.74
CA GLU A 127 -7.15 7.06 19.18
C GLU A 127 -6.04 6.13 19.70
N MET A 128 -5.99 4.87 19.24
CA MET A 128 -4.86 3.98 19.54
C MET A 128 -3.53 4.51 19.01
N GLU A 129 -3.52 5.22 17.87
CA GLU A 129 -2.29 5.81 17.32
C GLU A 129 -1.68 6.87 18.25
N LYS A 130 -2.52 7.60 18.98
CA LYS A 130 -2.10 8.66 19.92
C LYS A 130 -1.63 8.12 21.27
N MET A 131 -1.86 6.83 21.54
CA MET A 131 -1.45 6.17 22.77
C MET A 131 0.03 5.76 22.70
N GLU A 132 0.59 5.36 23.84
CA GLU A 132 1.96 4.86 23.90
C GLU A 132 2.08 3.41 23.39
N TYR A 133 3.32 2.93 23.32
CA TYR A 133 3.62 1.55 22.97
C TYR A 133 2.92 0.56 23.92
N PRO A 134 2.34 -0.56 23.43
CA PRO A 134 2.32 -1.02 22.03
C PRO A 134 1.10 -0.57 21.20
N ALA A 135 0.19 0.24 21.76
CA ALA A 135 -1.07 0.61 21.13
C ALA A 135 -0.87 1.34 19.78
N ASN A 136 0.09 2.25 19.71
CA ASN A 136 0.41 2.98 18.48
C ASN A 136 0.91 2.04 17.36
N VAL A 137 1.76 1.06 17.68
CA VAL A 137 2.27 0.09 16.70
C VAL A 137 1.15 -0.82 16.19
N ILE A 138 0.24 -1.24 17.07
CA ILE A 138 -0.95 -2.01 16.68
C ILE A 138 -1.88 -1.18 15.78
N SER A 139 -2.08 0.10 16.09
CA SER A 139 -2.82 1.00 15.21
C SER A 139 -2.18 1.04 13.83
N ILE A 140 -0.87 1.28 13.72
CA ILE A 140 -0.17 1.31 12.44
C ILE A 140 -0.33 -0.02 11.69
N ALA A 141 -0.22 -1.15 12.40
CA ALA A 141 -0.42 -2.48 11.83
C ALA A 141 -1.84 -2.66 11.24
N LEU A 142 -2.87 -2.18 11.93
CA LEU A 142 -4.25 -2.15 11.42
C LEU A 142 -4.38 -1.29 10.15
N GLN A 143 -3.78 -0.10 10.14
CA GLN A 143 -3.77 0.79 8.97
C GLN A 143 -3.10 0.09 7.77
N VAL A 144 -1.96 -0.57 7.98
CA VAL A 144 -1.25 -1.30 6.92
C VAL A 144 -2.01 -2.55 6.45
N LYS A 145 -2.69 -3.25 7.36
CA LYS A 145 -3.46 -4.47 7.04
C LYS A 145 -4.68 -4.17 6.16
N TYR A 146 -5.42 -3.11 6.50
CA TYR A 146 -6.74 -2.81 5.94
C TYR A 146 -6.79 -1.60 5.00
N TRP A 147 -5.92 -0.60 5.18
CA TRP A 147 -5.98 0.66 4.41
C TRP A 147 -4.88 0.79 3.37
N PHE A 148 -3.82 -0.02 3.44
CA PHE A 148 -2.74 0.05 2.45
C PHE A 148 -3.26 -0.25 1.04
N ASN A 149 -3.00 0.68 0.12
CA ASN A 149 -3.47 0.64 -1.27
C ASN A 149 -5.00 0.55 -1.42
N THR A 150 -5.76 1.17 -0.53
CA THR A 150 -7.21 1.37 -0.71
C THR A 150 -7.52 2.82 -1.02
N ALA A 151 -8.69 3.10 -1.62
CA ALA A 151 -9.13 4.47 -1.87
C ALA A 151 -9.21 5.26 -0.54
N PHE A 152 -9.74 4.63 0.51
CA PHE A 152 -9.77 5.18 1.86
C PHE A 152 -8.38 5.57 2.36
N GLY A 153 -7.41 4.64 2.30
CA GLY A 153 -6.06 4.88 2.80
C GLY A 153 -5.35 6.02 2.06
N LYS A 154 -5.50 6.09 0.73
CA LYS A 154 -4.94 7.17 -0.08
C LYS A 154 -5.51 8.53 0.30
N THR A 155 -6.82 8.62 0.54
CA THR A 155 -7.49 9.89 0.87
C THR A 155 -7.27 10.32 2.33
N VAL A 156 -7.28 9.39 3.28
CA VAL A 156 -7.30 9.73 4.71
C VAL A 156 -5.90 9.71 5.32
N CYS A 157 -5.09 8.71 4.99
CA CYS A 157 -3.76 8.54 5.59
C CYS A 157 -2.63 9.08 4.72
N GLY A 158 -2.86 9.19 3.41
CA GLY A 158 -1.83 9.50 2.43
C GLY A 158 -1.03 8.27 2.01
N GLU A 159 -0.81 8.14 0.71
CA GLU A 159 -0.14 6.98 0.09
C GLU A 159 1.31 6.82 0.59
N PHE A 160 2.06 7.91 0.67
CA PHE A 160 3.45 7.89 1.16
C PHE A 160 3.58 7.47 2.62
N ARG A 161 2.67 7.93 3.50
CA ARG A 161 2.68 7.54 4.92
C ARG A 161 2.40 6.04 5.06
N LEU A 162 1.38 5.54 4.38
CA LEU A 162 1.06 4.11 4.44
C LEU A 162 2.14 3.23 3.80
N LEU A 163 2.82 3.71 2.75
CA LEU A 163 3.97 3.03 2.16
C LEU A 163 5.15 2.95 3.14
N SER A 164 5.46 4.05 3.83
CA SER A 164 6.48 4.07 4.88
C SER A 164 6.17 3.06 5.99
N HIS A 165 4.92 3.05 6.46
CA HIS A 165 4.45 2.09 7.45
C HIS A 165 4.49 0.64 6.94
N ALA A 166 4.15 0.41 5.67
CA ALA A 166 4.15 -0.91 5.07
C ALA A 166 5.54 -1.57 5.12
N GLY A 167 6.63 -0.79 5.01
CA GLY A 167 8.00 -1.30 5.16
C GLY A 167 8.33 -1.87 6.54
N LEU A 168 7.54 -1.56 7.56
CA LEU A 168 7.67 -2.17 8.88
C LEU A 168 7.07 -3.58 8.93
N PHE A 169 6.00 -3.83 8.16
CA PHE A 169 5.20 -5.06 8.29
C PHE A 169 5.33 -6.00 7.09
N TYR A 170 5.82 -5.50 5.95
CA TYR A 170 6.01 -6.26 4.73
C TYR A 170 7.47 -6.13 4.27
N PRO A 171 8.11 -7.24 3.84
CA PRO A 171 9.43 -7.17 3.21
C PRO A 171 9.36 -6.33 1.93
N ILE A 172 10.35 -5.46 1.76
CA ILE A 172 10.52 -4.61 0.58
C ILE A 172 11.86 -4.98 -0.08
N GLN A 173 11.83 -5.20 -1.39
CA GLN A 173 13.02 -5.28 -2.22
C GLN A 173 13.03 -4.14 -3.22
N VAL A 174 14.14 -3.41 -3.27
CA VAL A 174 14.37 -2.36 -4.27
C VAL A 174 15.28 -2.90 -5.35
N PHE A 175 14.89 -2.72 -6.61
CA PHE A 175 15.71 -2.99 -7.78
C PHE A 175 15.96 -1.66 -8.47
N SER A 176 17.23 -1.27 -8.59
CA SER A 176 17.67 -0.04 -9.25
C SER A 176 18.99 -0.30 -9.97
N HIS A 177 19.30 0.52 -10.98
CA HIS A 177 20.58 0.48 -11.70
C HIS A 177 20.94 -0.88 -12.32
N LEU A 178 19.93 -1.66 -12.73
CA LEU A 178 20.13 -2.94 -13.40
C LEU A 178 20.12 -2.75 -14.91
N SER A 179 20.97 -3.50 -15.62
CA SER A 179 20.92 -3.58 -17.10
C SER A 179 19.59 -4.14 -17.61
N ARG A 180 18.89 -4.91 -16.77
CA ARG A 180 17.52 -5.37 -16.97
C ARG A 180 16.77 -5.42 -15.64
N PHE A 181 15.58 -4.83 -15.58
CA PHE A 181 14.71 -5.02 -14.43
C PHE A 181 14.16 -6.45 -14.40
N PRO A 182 14.14 -7.11 -13.22
CA PRO A 182 13.52 -8.41 -13.09
C PRO A 182 12.02 -8.31 -13.42
N THR A 183 11.50 -9.34 -14.05
CA THR A 183 10.05 -9.51 -14.21
C THR A 183 9.37 -9.67 -12.85
N ILE A 184 8.06 -9.43 -12.78
CA ILE A 184 7.30 -9.64 -11.53
C ILE A 184 7.44 -11.06 -10.96
N PHE A 185 7.64 -12.07 -11.81
CA PHE A 185 7.83 -13.46 -11.39
C PHE A 185 9.23 -13.70 -10.81
N GLU A 186 10.26 -13.10 -11.41
CA GLU A 186 11.63 -13.16 -10.89
C GLU A 186 11.76 -12.41 -9.57
N ALA A 187 11.15 -11.22 -9.46
CA ALA A 187 11.08 -10.46 -8.22
C ALA A 187 10.36 -11.25 -7.12
N HIS A 188 9.22 -11.87 -7.44
CA HIS A 188 8.51 -12.74 -6.50
C HIS A 188 9.37 -13.91 -6.03
N ALA A 189 9.98 -14.66 -6.96
CA ALA A 189 10.83 -15.79 -6.63
C ALA A 189 12.01 -15.38 -5.74
N PHE A 190 12.66 -14.26 -6.06
CA PHE A 190 13.73 -13.68 -5.26
C PHE A 190 13.27 -13.35 -3.84
N MET A 191 12.16 -12.63 -3.69
CA MET A 191 11.63 -12.27 -2.37
C MET A 191 11.26 -13.51 -1.53
N LYS A 192 10.72 -14.56 -2.14
CA LYS A 192 10.42 -15.81 -1.43
C LYS A 192 11.69 -16.53 -0.97
N LEU A 193 12.75 -16.50 -1.79
CA LEU A 193 14.04 -17.06 -1.43
C LEU A 193 14.69 -16.28 -0.28
N GLU A 194 14.70 -14.94 -0.38
CA GLU A 194 15.18 -14.04 0.68
C GLU A 194 14.45 -14.29 2.00
N LEU A 195 13.12 -14.37 1.97
CA LEU A 195 12.33 -14.72 3.16
C LEU A 195 12.69 -16.08 3.74
N LYS A 196 13.03 -17.07 2.91
CA LYS A 196 13.42 -18.40 3.38
C LYS A 196 14.81 -18.38 4.03
N ILE A 197 15.74 -17.58 3.51
CA ILE A 197 17.14 -17.53 3.97
C ILE A 197 17.28 -16.62 5.18
N LYS A 198 16.77 -15.38 5.08
CA LYS A 198 16.97 -14.33 6.10
C LYS A 198 15.83 -14.28 7.11
N GLY A 199 14.66 -14.80 6.74
CA GLY A 199 13.43 -14.53 7.46
C GLY A 199 12.94 -13.10 7.24
N PHE A 200 11.81 -12.77 7.85
CA PHE A 200 11.35 -11.41 8.04
C PHE A 200 10.66 -11.34 9.40
N ARG A 201 11.02 -10.35 10.21
CA ARG A 201 10.44 -10.17 11.54
C ARG A 201 9.59 -8.91 11.52
N GLN A 202 8.29 -9.09 11.68
CA GLN A 202 7.38 -7.99 11.97
C GLN A 202 7.66 -7.44 13.37
N PRO A 203 7.32 -6.17 13.65
CA PRO A 203 7.37 -5.60 14.99
C PRO A 203 6.63 -6.51 15.99
N SER A 204 7.23 -6.72 17.15
CA SER A 204 6.56 -7.39 18.27
C SER A 204 5.63 -6.40 18.98
N PHE A 205 4.42 -6.88 19.29
CA PHE A 205 3.40 -6.15 20.03
C PHE A 205 3.42 -6.50 21.51
#